data_AF-A0A8K1C3D0-F1
#
_entry.id   AF-A0A8K1C3D0-F1
#
_cell.length_a   1.000
_cell.length_b   1.000
_cell.length_c   1.000
_cell.angle_alpha   90.00
_cell.angle_beta   90.00
_cell.angle_gamma   90.00
#
_symmetry.space_group_name_H-M   'P 1'
#
loop_
_entity.id
_entity.type
_entity.pdbx_description
1 polymer ?
#
loop_
_entity_poly.entity_id
_entity_poly.type
_entity_poly.pdbx_seq_one_letter_code
_entity_poly.pdbx_strand_id
1 'polypeptide(L)'
;MAIRDLVVGAASGALLTLLYGRYLVPTYRLRQARSKATRGKVYLVGAGPGDAGLLTVRAHQLLSIASVVVLDDLVSEEINKLIPRDCEVIYVGKRGGKKDSAKQVDIDKILVQKSQDGHVVVRLKGGDPMVFGRVYSEIRTLVRANCAFEVVPGISSALAAPAVVNIPVTHKELSKHFLVVSLHKPDEMDFNVLAKVDTLVILMGTRTLRTIASRLIECGRSDDTPVALIHSGTLPTQITLVGTLADIADKASDRSYSPAIIVVGSVARYANVDAYLQDEDLDNIV
;
A
#
# COMPACT_ATOMS: atom_id res chain seq x y z
N MET A 1 -65.27 42.09 -4.34
CA MET A 1 -64.27 41.92 -5.43
C MET A 1 -62.90 42.03 -4.77
N ALA A 2 -62.47 41.01 -4.02
CA ALA A 2 -61.98 39.71 -4.48
C ALA A 2 -60.47 39.74 -4.77
N ILE A 3 -59.73 39.20 -3.80
CA ILE A 3 -58.71 38.16 -4.00
C ILE A 3 -57.66 38.50 -5.07
N ARG A 4 -56.61 39.24 -4.69
CA ARG A 4 -55.38 39.28 -5.51
C ARG A 4 -54.04 39.37 -4.78
N ASP A 5 -54.01 39.25 -3.45
CA ASP A 5 -52.75 39.32 -2.68
C ASP A 5 -52.42 38.04 -1.88
N LEU A 6 -53.09 36.91 -2.15
CA LEU A 6 -52.93 35.67 -1.38
C LEU A 6 -52.32 34.48 -2.15
N VAL A 7 -51.57 34.71 -3.24
CA VAL A 7 -51.00 33.58 -4.01
C VAL A 7 -49.48 33.65 -4.24
N VAL A 8 -48.81 34.77 -3.93
CA VAL A 8 -47.36 34.88 -4.22
C VAL A 8 -46.46 34.39 -3.06
N GLY A 9 -47.02 34.16 -1.87
CA GLY A 9 -46.25 33.73 -0.68
C GLY A 9 -46.07 32.22 -0.48
N ALA A 10 -46.90 31.37 -1.10
CA ALA A 10 -46.90 29.93 -0.84
C ALA A 10 -46.16 29.10 -1.91
N ALA A 11 -45.96 29.64 -3.11
CA ALA A 11 -45.29 28.94 -4.21
C ALA A 11 -43.75 29.04 -4.14
N SER A 12 -43.20 30.02 -3.42
CA SER A 12 -41.74 30.17 -3.26
C SER A 12 -41.16 29.20 -2.24
N GLY A 13 -41.87 28.92 -1.14
CA GLY A 13 -41.43 27.98 -0.10
C GLY A 13 -41.39 26.52 -0.55
N ALA A 14 -42.40 26.05 -1.28
CA ALA A 14 -42.45 24.68 -1.78
C ALA A 14 -41.44 24.44 -2.92
N LEU A 15 -41.21 25.43 -3.78
CA LEU A 15 -40.22 25.35 -4.85
C LEU A 15 -38.78 25.46 -4.32
N LEU A 16 -38.53 26.31 -3.31
CA LEU A 16 -37.25 26.30 -2.59
C LEU A 16 -37.06 24.99 -1.83
N THR A 17 -38.11 24.39 -1.25
CA THR A 17 -37.99 23.10 -0.55
C THR A 17 -37.75 21.94 -1.53
N LEU A 18 -38.27 22.01 -2.76
CA LEU A 18 -37.95 21.03 -3.83
C LEU A 18 -36.56 21.25 -4.44
N LEU A 19 -36.08 22.49 -4.52
CA LEU A 19 -34.74 22.83 -5.02
C LEU A 19 -33.65 22.59 -3.95
N TYR A 20 -33.85 22.97 -2.70
CA TYR A 20 -32.95 22.70 -1.57
C TYR A 20 -33.08 21.27 -1.03
N GLY A 21 -34.26 20.67 -1.11
CA GLY A 21 -34.47 19.26 -0.77
C GLY A 21 -33.67 18.32 -1.67
N ARG A 22 -33.21 18.78 -2.84
CA ARG A 22 -32.27 18.06 -3.71
C ARG A 22 -30.80 18.20 -3.31
N TYR A 23 -30.45 19.21 -2.50
CA TYR A 23 -29.10 19.49 -2.02
C TYR A 23 -28.86 19.14 -0.54
N LEU A 24 -29.94 18.88 0.22
CA LEU A 24 -29.89 18.56 1.65
C LEU A 24 -30.66 17.27 2.01
N VAL A 25 -30.82 16.33 1.07
CA VAL A 25 -30.98 14.93 1.51
C VAL A 25 -29.61 14.51 2.03
N PRO A 26 -29.48 14.03 3.28
CA PRO A 26 -28.27 13.33 3.68
C PRO A 26 -28.04 12.24 2.64
N THR A 27 -26.93 12.33 1.89
CA THR A 27 -26.52 11.33 0.89
C THR A 27 -26.58 9.91 1.45
N TYR A 28 -26.49 9.77 2.78
CA TYR A 28 -26.79 8.59 3.56
C TYR A 28 -28.07 7.84 3.14
N ARG A 29 -29.24 8.51 3.03
CA ARG A 29 -30.51 7.84 2.66
C ARG A 29 -30.55 7.44 1.19
N LEU A 30 -29.90 8.19 0.29
CA LEU A 30 -29.87 7.87 -1.14
C LEU A 30 -28.85 6.77 -1.47
N ARG A 31 -27.75 6.66 -0.71
CA ARG A 31 -26.78 5.56 -0.79
C ARG A 31 -27.35 4.26 -0.24
N GLN A 32 -28.06 4.28 0.90
CA GLN A 32 -28.76 3.08 1.43
C GLN A 32 -29.97 2.65 0.59
N ALA A 33 -30.66 3.58 -0.07
CA ALA A 33 -31.83 3.26 -0.89
C ALA A 33 -31.46 2.59 -2.23
N ARG A 34 -30.18 2.64 -2.65
CA ARG A 34 -29.68 1.83 -3.77
C ARG A 34 -29.28 0.43 -3.27
N SER A 35 -30.19 -0.49 -3.52
CA SER A 35 -30.03 -1.95 -3.60
C SER A 35 -30.58 -2.78 -2.43
N LYS A 36 -31.82 -3.24 -2.63
CA LYS A 36 -32.21 -4.60 -2.24
C LYS A 36 -32.07 -5.59 -3.42
N ALA A 37 -31.70 -5.12 -4.61
CA ALA A 37 -31.81 -5.88 -5.86
C ALA A 37 -30.48 -6.10 -6.63
N THR A 38 -29.37 -5.45 -6.26
CA THR A 38 -28.08 -5.63 -6.94
C THR A 38 -27.00 -5.95 -5.92
N ARG A 39 -26.32 -7.09 -6.07
CA ARG A 39 -25.15 -7.41 -5.25
C ARG A 39 -24.11 -6.28 -5.36
N GLY A 40 -23.49 -5.95 -4.23
CA GLY A 40 -22.38 -5.01 -4.16
C GLY A 40 -21.13 -5.56 -4.86
N LYS A 41 -20.06 -4.75 -4.88
CA LYS A 41 -18.78 -5.12 -5.50
C LYS A 41 -17.63 -4.79 -4.57
N VAL A 42 -16.66 -5.71 -4.51
CA VAL A 42 -15.43 -5.55 -3.73
C VAL A 42 -14.28 -5.10 -4.63
N TYR A 43 -13.58 -4.06 -4.22
CA TYR A 43 -12.36 -3.58 -4.86
C TYR A 43 -11.19 -3.87 -3.94
N LEU A 44 -10.23 -4.67 -4.40
CA LEU A 44 -8.98 -4.97 -3.70
C LEU A 44 -7.95 -3.96 -4.18
N VAL A 45 -7.72 -2.89 -3.41
CA VAL A 45 -7.04 -1.67 -3.87
C VAL A 45 -5.69 -1.50 -3.18
N GLY A 46 -4.66 -1.27 -4.00
CA GLY A 46 -3.34 -0.86 -3.51
C GLY A 46 -3.32 0.60 -3.09
N ALA A 47 -2.92 0.85 -1.85
CA ALA A 47 -2.79 2.18 -1.26
C ALA A 47 -1.46 2.85 -1.62
N GLY A 48 -0.51 2.11 -2.20
CA GLY A 48 0.85 2.61 -2.39
C GLY A 48 1.69 2.51 -1.11
N PRO A 49 2.94 3.00 -1.14
CA PRO A 49 3.94 2.80 -0.08
C PRO A 49 3.72 3.64 1.18
N GLY A 50 2.90 4.69 1.13
CA GLY A 50 2.64 5.57 2.25
C GLY A 50 2.14 6.94 1.82
N ASP A 51 2.91 7.65 0.99
CA ASP A 51 2.55 8.96 0.44
C ASP A 51 1.22 8.91 -0.32
N ALA A 52 0.27 9.78 0.06
CA ALA A 52 -1.03 9.89 -0.58
C ALA A 52 -0.94 10.31 -2.06
N GLY A 53 0.11 11.03 -2.47
CA GLY A 53 0.41 11.39 -3.85
C GLY A 53 0.77 10.20 -4.74
N LEU A 54 1.11 9.05 -4.14
CA LEU A 54 1.40 7.80 -4.87
C LEU A 54 0.19 6.88 -5.00
N LEU A 55 -1.00 7.32 -4.60
CA LEU A 55 -2.25 6.64 -4.95
C LEU A 55 -2.46 6.70 -6.47
N THR A 56 -2.92 5.58 -7.03
CA THR A 56 -3.38 5.60 -8.41
C THR A 56 -4.66 6.42 -8.52
N VAL A 57 -4.87 7.05 -9.68
CA VAL A 57 -6.12 7.77 -9.99
C VAL A 57 -7.34 6.87 -9.77
N ARG A 58 -7.22 5.58 -10.12
CA ARG A 58 -8.27 4.58 -9.91
C ARG A 58 -8.55 4.32 -8.43
N ALA A 59 -7.51 4.20 -7.59
CA ALA A 59 -7.68 4.04 -6.16
C ALA A 59 -8.41 5.24 -5.53
N HIS A 60 -7.99 6.47 -5.89
CA HIS A 60 -8.63 7.69 -5.40
C HIS A 60 -10.11 7.79 -5.80
N GLN A 61 -10.43 7.49 -7.07
CA GLN A 61 -11.82 7.45 -7.54
C GLN A 61 -12.66 6.45 -6.75
N LEU A 62 -12.14 5.25 -6.49
CA LEU A 62 -12.87 4.21 -5.76
C LEU A 62 -13.10 4.57 -4.29
N LEU A 63 -12.13 5.22 -3.65
CA LEU A 63 -12.31 5.73 -2.28
C LEU A 63 -13.45 6.74 -2.20
N SER A 64 -13.63 7.60 -3.22
CA SER A 64 -14.71 8.61 -3.24
C SER A 64 -16.12 8.02 -3.32
N ILE A 65 -16.26 6.83 -3.91
CA ILE A 65 -17.56 6.16 -4.10
C ILE A 65 -17.80 4.99 -3.14
N ALA A 66 -16.80 4.65 -2.33
CA ALA A 66 -16.90 3.56 -1.36
C ALA A 66 -17.99 3.86 -0.31
N SER A 67 -18.81 2.87 -0.01
CA SER A 67 -19.70 2.91 1.16
C SER A 67 -19.08 2.22 2.38
N VAL A 68 -18.14 1.30 2.14
CA VAL A 68 -17.38 0.60 3.19
C VAL A 68 -15.91 0.53 2.77
N VAL A 69 -15.00 0.91 3.67
CA VAL A 69 -13.55 0.73 3.51
C VAL A 69 -13.05 -0.25 4.57
N VAL A 70 -12.40 -1.33 4.13
CA VAL A 70 -11.72 -2.30 4.99
C VAL A 70 -10.22 -2.04 4.94
N LEU A 71 -9.69 -1.42 5.99
CA LEU A 71 -8.35 -0.83 6.06
C LEU A 71 -7.33 -1.78 6.70
N ASP A 72 -6.20 -1.99 6.02
CA ASP A 72 -5.03 -2.67 6.61
C ASP A 72 -4.19 -1.72 7.50
N ASP A 73 -3.31 -2.28 8.32
CA ASP A 73 -2.44 -1.52 9.23
C ASP A 73 -1.43 -0.61 8.53
N LEU A 74 -0.94 -1.04 7.36
CA LEU A 74 0.14 -0.35 6.65
C LEU A 74 -0.35 0.84 5.82
N VAL A 75 -1.66 1.13 5.85
CA VAL A 75 -2.20 2.33 5.19
C VAL A 75 -1.88 3.56 6.04
N SER A 76 -1.29 4.58 5.43
CA SER A 76 -0.89 5.81 6.10
C SER A 76 -2.08 6.63 6.62
N GLU A 77 -1.82 7.48 7.60
CA GLU A 77 -2.84 8.40 8.13
C GLU A 77 -3.29 9.40 7.07
N GLU A 78 -2.40 9.84 6.18
CA GLU A 78 -2.75 10.75 5.07
C GLU A 78 -3.75 10.12 4.11
N ILE A 79 -3.58 8.85 3.76
CA ILE A 79 -4.54 8.12 2.93
C ILE A 79 -5.85 7.90 3.69
N ASN A 80 -5.80 7.62 4.99
CA ASN A 80 -7.00 7.49 5.82
C ASN A 80 -7.85 8.77 5.82
N LYS A 81 -7.22 9.94 5.77
CA LYS A 81 -7.90 11.25 5.68
C LYS A 81 -8.64 11.48 4.36
N LEU A 82 -8.33 10.72 3.32
CA LEU A 82 -9.02 10.78 2.02
C LEU A 82 -10.34 10.00 2.01
N ILE A 83 -10.59 9.16 3.02
CA ILE A 83 -11.82 8.37 3.11
C ILE A 83 -13.00 9.30 3.44
N PRO A 84 -14.10 9.25 2.68
CA PRO A 84 -15.29 10.05 2.96
C PRO A 84 -15.82 9.83 4.38
N ARG A 85 -16.26 10.91 5.04
CA ARG A 85 -16.81 10.85 6.42
C ARG A 85 -18.09 10.01 6.53
N ASP A 86 -18.82 9.84 5.43
CA ASP A 86 -20.04 9.04 5.34
C ASP A 86 -19.78 7.57 4.96
N CYS A 87 -18.51 7.17 4.84
CA CYS A 87 -18.11 5.78 4.62
C CYS A 87 -17.92 5.05 5.96
N GLU A 88 -18.40 3.81 6.05
CA GLU A 88 -18.05 2.92 7.16
C GLU A 88 -16.58 2.49 7.02
N VAL A 89 -15.78 2.62 8.08
CA VAL A 89 -14.36 2.21 8.09
C VAL A 89 -14.13 1.07 9.07
N ILE A 90 -13.64 -0.05 8.55
CA ILE A 90 -13.37 -1.28 9.31
C ILE A 90 -11.85 -1.50 9.30
N TYR A 91 -11.23 -1.42 10.47
CA TYR A 91 -9.79 -1.66 10.64
C TYR A 91 -9.52 -3.15 10.86
N VAL A 92 -8.68 -3.77 10.03
CA VAL A 92 -8.46 -5.24 10.04
C VAL A 92 -7.01 -5.68 10.27
N GLY A 93 -6.13 -4.76 10.70
CA GLY A 93 -4.75 -5.08 11.02
C GLY A 93 -4.44 -5.30 12.51
N LYS A 94 -3.22 -5.76 12.78
CA LYS A 94 -2.60 -6.01 14.09
C LYS A 94 -2.02 -4.73 14.71
N ARG A 95 -2.83 -3.73 15.04
CA ARG A 95 -2.34 -2.65 15.92
C ARG A 95 -1.91 -3.20 17.29
N GLY A 96 -0.60 -3.16 17.56
CA GLY A 96 -0.02 -3.19 18.92
C GLY A 96 0.09 -4.56 19.60
N GLY A 97 0.18 -5.68 18.88
CA GLY A 97 0.44 -6.99 19.51
C GLY A 97 -0.68 -7.51 20.41
N LYS A 98 -1.88 -6.92 20.35
CA LYS A 98 -3.07 -7.45 21.03
C LYS A 98 -3.49 -8.77 20.39
N LYS A 99 -3.79 -9.77 21.23
CA LYS A 99 -4.17 -11.14 20.84
C LYS A 99 -5.50 -11.22 20.07
N ASP A 100 -6.29 -10.16 20.08
CA ASP A 100 -7.60 -10.06 19.39
C ASP A 100 -7.46 -9.44 17.99
N SER A 101 -6.48 -9.90 17.22
CA SER A 101 -6.40 -9.60 15.79
C SER A 101 -7.52 -10.36 15.05
N ALA A 102 -8.24 -9.68 14.16
CA ALA A 102 -9.12 -10.37 13.21
C ALA A 102 -8.28 -11.42 12.45
N LYS A 103 -8.68 -12.69 12.53
CA LYS A 103 -8.01 -13.74 11.75
C LYS A 103 -8.26 -13.42 10.28
N GLN A 104 -7.38 -13.86 9.37
CA GLN A 104 -7.59 -13.65 7.92
C GLN A 104 -8.99 -14.13 7.49
N VAL A 105 -9.49 -15.21 8.09
CA VAL A 105 -10.84 -15.75 7.91
C VAL A 105 -11.93 -14.73 8.24
N ASP A 106 -11.71 -13.87 9.23
CA ASP A 106 -12.68 -12.85 9.65
C ASP A 106 -12.72 -11.69 8.66
N ILE A 107 -11.57 -11.30 8.09
CA ILE A 107 -11.47 -10.30 7.02
C ILE A 107 -12.23 -10.77 5.78
N ASP A 108 -11.94 -11.99 5.33
CA ASP A 108 -12.56 -12.59 4.14
C ASP A 108 -14.10 -12.62 4.28
N LYS A 109 -14.61 -12.96 5.48
CA LYS A 109 -16.05 -12.95 5.79
C LYS A 109 -16.65 -11.55 5.74
N ILE A 110 -15.96 -10.54 6.27
CA ILE A 110 -16.42 -9.14 6.23
C ILE A 110 -16.59 -8.70 4.78
N LEU A 111 -15.64 -9.01 3.90
CA LEU A 111 -15.70 -8.65 2.49
C LEU A 111 -16.93 -9.27 1.79
N VAL A 112 -17.15 -10.57 2.02
CA VAL A 112 -18.32 -11.28 1.46
C VAL A 112 -19.62 -10.69 1.99
N GLN A 113 -19.74 -10.52 3.31
CA GLN A 113 -20.96 -10.02 3.94
C GLN A 113 -21.32 -8.63 3.40
N LYS A 114 -20.37 -7.69 3.43
CA LYS A 114 -20.62 -6.32 2.96
C LYS A 114 -20.95 -6.28 1.47
N SER A 115 -20.32 -7.12 0.65
CA SER A 115 -20.68 -7.25 -0.76
C SER A 115 -22.10 -7.77 -0.96
N GLN A 116 -22.53 -8.76 -0.18
CA GLN A 116 -23.87 -9.35 -0.25
C GLN A 116 -24.96 -8.37 0.25
N ASP A 117 -24.59 -7.50 1.19
CA ASP A 117 -25.43 -6.40 1.68
C ASP A 117 -25.58 -5.24 0.67
N GLY A 118 -24.96 -5.34 -0.51
CA GLY A 118 -25.11 -4.35 -1.59
C GLY A 118 -24.05 -3.23 -1.58
N HIS A 119 -23.06 -3.30 -0.70
CA HIS A 119 -22.07 -2.23 -0.56
C HIS A 119 -21.05 -2.20 -1.70
N VAL A 120 -20.60 -0.98 -2.02
CA VAL A 120 -19.32 -0.75 -2.70
C VAL A 120 -18.24 -0.83 -1.62
N VAL A 121 -17.49 -1.94 -1.63
CA VAL A 121 -16.48 -2.24 -0.61
C VAL A 121 -15.09 -1.98 -1.18
N VAL A 122 -14.29 -1.16 -0.52
CA VAL A 122 -12.86 -0.99 -0.84
C VAL A 122 -12.03 -1.68 0.24
N ARG A 123 -11.37 -2.78 -0.10
CA ARG A 123 -10.32 -3.40 0.72
C ARG A 123 -9.00 -2.71 0.41
N LEU A 124 -8.62 -1.76 1.25
CA LEU A 124 -7.44 -0.94 1.04
C LEU A 124 -6.22 -1.57 1.71
N LYS A 125 -5.18 -1.86 0.93
CA LYS A 125 -3.99 -2.61 1.35
C LYS A 125 -2.75 -1.78 1.07
N GLY A 126 -1.79 -1.75 2.01
CA GLY A 126 -0.51 -1.07 1.79
C GLY A 126 0.26 -1.65 0.61
N GLY A 127 0.94 -0.79 -0.16
CA GLY A 127 1.67 -1.17 -1.36
C GLY A 127 0.75 -1.63 -2.49
N ASP A 128 1.07 -2.79 -3.06
CA ASP A 128 0.28 -3.45 -4.10
C ASP A 128 -0.42 -4.69 -3.52
N PRO A 129 -1.72 -4.94 -3.82
CA PRO A 129 -2.45 -6.09 -3.28
C PRO A 129 -1.82 -7.45 -3.62
N MET A 130 -1.22 -7.56 -4.82
CA MET A 130 -0.70 -8.80 -5.38
C MET A 130 0.74 -9.10 -4.94
N VAL A 131 1.46 -8.12 -4.36
CA VAL A 131 2.85 -8.27 -3.91
C VAL A 131 2.89 -8.45 -2.39
N PHE A 132 3.03 -9.70 -1.93
CA PHE A 132 3.06 -10.10 -0.50
C PHE A 132 1.85 -9.62 0.34
N GLY A 133 0.76 -9.16 -0.30
CA GLY A 133 -0.44 -8.62 0.35
C GLY A 133 -1.45 -9.68 0.83
N ARG A 134 -1.17 -10.98 0.66
CA ARG A 134 -2.08 -12.09 1.04
C ARG A 134 -3.47 -12.06 0.37
N VAL A 135 -3.59 -11.41 -0.78
CA VAL A 135 -4.85 -11.24 -1.51
C VAL A 135 -5.46 -12.53 -2.05
N TYR A 136 -4.66 -13.61 -2.16
CA TYR A 136 -5.12 -14.91 -2.65
C TYR A 136 -6.31 -15.46 -1.84
N SER A 137 -6.28 -15.40 -0.50
CA SER A 137 -7.38 -15.90 0.33
C SER A 137 -8.64 -15.06 0.15
N GLU A 138 -8.48 -13.72 0.08
CA GLU A 138 -9.55 -12.75 -0.13
C GLU A 138 -10.26 -13.05 -1.47
N ILE A 139 -9.51 -13.17 -2.56
CA ILE A 139 -10.05 -13.52 -3.90
C ILE A 139 -10.75 -14.88 -3.88
N ARG A 140 -10.10 -15.91 -3.33
CA ARG A 140 -10.66 -17.26 -3.28
C ARG A 140 -12.00 -17.30 -2.55
N THR A 141 -12.14 -16.54 -1.47
CA THR A 141 -13.38 -16.45 -0.70
C THR A 141 -14.46 -15.69 -1.48
N LEU A 142 -14.12 -14.58 -2.14
CA LEU A 142 -15.05 -13.82 -2.99
C LEU A 142 -15.57 -14.64 -4.17
N VAL A 143 -14.70 -15.40 -4.84
CA VAL A 143 -15.07 -16.32 -5.93
C VAL A 143 -16.05 -17.38 -5.43
N ARG A 144 -15.74 -18.03 -4.31
CA ARG A 144 -16.62 -19.07 -3.72
C ARG A 144 -17.98 -18.55 -3.30
N ALA A 145 -18.06 -17.30 -2.87
CA ALA A 145 -19.30 -16.64 -2.51
C ALA A 145 -20.05 -16.02 -3.72
N ASN A 146 -19.50 -16.16 -4.93
CA ASN A 146 -20.03 -15.54 -6.15
C ASN A 146 -20.23 -14.01 -5.99
N CYS A 147 -19.25 -13.35 -5.37
CA CYS A 147 -19.21 -11.90 -5.19
C CYS A 147 -18.43 -11.26 -6.35
N ALA A 148 -18.95 -10.16 -6.90
CA ALA A 148 -18.22 -9.39 -7.90
C ALA A 148 -17.01 -8.71 -7.26
N PHE A 149 -15.85 -8.77 -7.90
CA PHE A 149 -14.67 -8.06 -7.43
C PHE A 149 -13.77 -7.54 -8.56
N GLU A 150 -12.88 -6.62 -8.21
CA GLU A 150 -11.85 -6.06 -9.10
C GLU A 150 -10.57 -5.83 -8.28
N VAL A 151 -9.42 -6.17 -8.84
CA VAL A 151 -8.12 -5.83 -8.27
C VAL A 151 -7.65 -4.53 -8.92
N VAL A 152 -7.26 -3.56 -8.09
CA VAL A 152 -6.66 -2.30 -8.52
C VAL A 152 -5.23 -2.25 -8.02
N PRO A 153 -4.24 -2.34 -8.92
CA PRO A 153 -2.83 -2.30 -8.55
C PRO A 153 -2.46 -1.01 -7.82
N GLY A 154 -1.44 -1.10 -6.98
CA GLY A 154 -0.81 0.02 -6.31
C GLY A 154 0.69 0.07 -6.57
N ILE A 155 1.33 1.17 -6.18
CA ILE A 155 2.79 1.24 -6.25
C ILE A 155 3.37 0.40 -5.09
N SER A 156 4.07 -0.69 -5.42
CA SER A 156 4.70 -1.53 -4.41
C SER A 156 5.86 -0.80 -3.72
N SER A 157 5.99 -0.97 -2.40
CA SER A 157 7.13 -0.46 -1.64
C SER A 157 8.47 -1.01 -2.12
N ALA A 158 8.47 -2.21 -2.72
CA ALA A 158 9.64 -2.80 -3.37
C ALA A 158 10.25 -1.92 -4.47
N LEU A 159 9.43 -1.09 -5.12
CA LEU A 159 9.88 -0.17 -6.17
C LEU A 159 9.95 1.26 -5.64
N ALA A 160 8.95 1.68 -4.87
CA ALA A 160 8.85 3.07 -4.44
C ALA A 160 9.94 3.46 -3.43
N ALA A 161 10.21 2.61 -2.45
CA ALA A 161 11.17 2.96 -1.39
C ALA A 161 12.58 3.16 -1.95
N PRO A 162 13.13 2.28 -2.81
CA PRO A 162 14.41 2.55 -3.49
C PRO A 162 14.38 3.82 -4.35
N ALA A 163 13.28 4.04 -5.10
CA ALA A 163 13.18 5.16 -6.03
C ALA A 163 13.26 6.53 -5.32
N VAL A 164 12.59 6.70 -4.18
CA VAL A 164 12.61 7.99 -3.44
C VAL A 164 13.92 8.28 -2.71
N VAL A 165 14.87 7.33 -2.74
CA VAL A 165 16.25 7.52 -2.28
C VAL A 165 17.25 7.35 -3.42
N ASN A 166 16.80 7.52 -4.66
CA ASN A 166 17.62 7.50 -5.88
C ASN A 166 18.32 6.17 -6.18
N ILE A 167 17.82 5.04 -5.67
CA ILE A 167 18.35 3.72 -5.98
C ILE A 167 17.56 3.12 -7.15
N PRO A 168 18.16 2.95 -8.34
CA PRO A 168 17.54 2.21 -9.42
C PRO A 168 17.67 0.72 -9.11
N VAL A 169 16.58 -0.04 -9.15
CA VAL A 169 16.62 -1.49 -8.86
C VAL A 169 17.29 -2.31 -9.98
N THR A 170 17.52 -1.69 -11.13
CA THR A 170 18.22 -2.26 -12.29
C THR A 170 19.24 -1.28 -12.82
N HIS A 171 20.33 -1.78 -13.39
CA HIS A 171 21.37 -0.98 -14.04
C HIS A 171 21.95 -1.77 -15.20
N LYS A 172 22.18 -1.12 -16.35
CA LYS A 172 22.60 -1.78 -17.61
C LYS A 172 23.79 -2.72 -17.42
N GLU A 173 24.75 -2.32 -16.57
CA GLU A 173 25.99 -3.06 -16.36
C GLU A 173 26.04 -3.78 -15.01
N LEU A 174 25.44 -3.18 -13.97
CA LEU A 174 25.62 -3.62 -12.58
C LEU A 174 24.48 -4.50 -12.07
N SER A 175 23.31 -4.43 -12.71
CA SER A 175 22.12 -5.15 -12.28
C SER A 175 21.16 -5.39 -13.44
N LYS A 176 21.38 -6.52 -14.14
CA LYS A 176 20.56 -6.94 -15.28
C LYS A 176 19.29 -7.65 -14.84
N HIS A 177 19.23 -8.08 -13.58
CA HIS A 177 18.05 -8.67 -12.97
C HIS A 177 17.94 -8.29 -11.49
N PHE A 178 16.70 -8.20 -11.02
CA PHE A 178 16.41 -8.03 -9.61
C PHE A 178 15.38 -9.05 -9.14
N LEU A 179 15.42 -9.36 -7.85
CA LEU A 179 14.46 -10.25 -7.20
C LEU A 179 13.84 -9.55 -6.00
N VAL A 180 12.50 -9.56 -5.95
CA VAL A 180 11.75 -9.12 -4.78
C VAL A 180 11.42 -10.34 -3.93
N VAL A 181 11.82 -10.33 -2.66
CA VAL A 181 11.67 -11.48 -1.75
C VAL A 181 11.18 -11.04 -0.37
N SER A 182 10.36 -11.86 0.28
CA SER A 182 10.02 -11.70 1.70
C SER A 182 10.92 -12.62 2.53
N LEU A 183 11.73 -12.06 3.43
CA LEU A 183 12.62 -12.82 4.32
C LEU A 183 12.17 -12.79 5.77
N HIS A 184 10.85 -12.85 5.99
CA HIS A 184 10.28 -12.99 7.33
C HIS A 184 10.73 -14.28 8.03
N LYS A 185 10.92 -15.35 7.24
CA LYS A 185 11.46 -16.65 7.67
C LYS A 185 12.60 -17.06 6.75
N PRO A 186 13.83 -16.61 7.00
CA PRO A 186 14.98 -16.92 6.15
C PRO A 186 15.23 -18.43 5.94
N ASP A 187 14.87 -19.27 6.90
CA ASP A 187 15.11 -20.72 6.83
C ASP A 187 14.30 -21.42 5.74
N GLU A 188 13.23 -20.79 5.24
CA GLU A 188 12.39 -21.31 4.16
C GLU A 188 12.93 -20.96 2.75
N MET A 189 14.10 -20.30 2.66
CA MET A 189 14.65 -19.75 1.41
C MET A 189 16.03 -20.32 1.05
N ASP A 190 16.29 -20.47 -0.25
CA ASP A 190 17.58 -20.91 -0.78
C ASP A 190 18.54 -19.73 -1.01
N PHE A 191 19.45 -19.53 -0.06
CA PHE A 191 20.44 -18.45 -0.10
C PHE A 191 21.49 -18.63 -1.20
N ASN A 192 21.71 -19.85 -1.73
CA ASN A 192 22.63 -20.05 -2.85
C ASN A 192 22.12 -19.39 -4.13
N VAL A 193 20.80 -19.30 -4.28
CA VAL A 193 20.16 -18.56 -5.38
C VAL A 193 20.17 -17.07 -5.09
N LEU A 194 19.76 -16.67 -3.87
CA LEU A 194 19.67 -15.26 -3.50
C LEU A 194 21.04 -14.54 -3.60
N ALA A 195 22.13 -15.20 -3.19
CA ALA A 195 23.48 -14.63 -3.23
C ALA A 195 23.93 -14.27 -4.66
N LYS A 196 23.37 -14.93 -5.69
CA LYS A 196 23.74 -14.74 -7.10
C LYS A 196 22.90 -13.70 -7.85
N VAL A 197 21.84 -13.16 -7.24
CA VAL A 197 21.00 -12.13 -7.86
C VAL A 197 21.68 -10.76 -7.72
N ASP A 198 21.84 -10.02 -8.82
CA ASP A 198 22.51 -8.71 -8.83
C ASP A 198 21.89 -7.76 -7.79
N THR A 199 20.57 -7.56 -7.86
CA THR A 199 19.83 -6.75 -6.88
C THR A 199 18.75 -7.56 -6.17
N LEU A 200 18.87 -7.68 -4.85
CA LEU A 200 17.81 -8.20 -3.99
C LEU A 200 17.05 -7.03 -3.37
N VAL A 201 15.72 -7.03 -3.52
CA VAL A 201 14.82 -6.16 -2.77
C VAL A 201 14.08 -7.00 -1.74
N ILE A 202 14.43 -6.82 -0.47
CA ILE A 202 13.96 -7.64 0.63
C ILE A 202 12.88 -6.90 1.40
N LEU A 203 11.71 -7.54 1.52
CA LEU A 203 10.62 -7.14 2.38
C LEU A 203 10.64 -7.97 3.66
N MET A 204 10.17 -7.38 4.76
CA MET A 204 9.95 -8.09 6.04
C MET A 204 11.22 -8.75 6.62
N GLY A 205 12.42 -8.24 6.27
CA GLY A 205 13.71 -8.80 6.70
C GLY A 205 14.41 -8.07 7.84
N THR A 206 13.85 -6.98 8.37
CA THR A 206 14.55 -6.13 9.37
C THR A 206 14.92 -6.88 10.65
N ARG A 207 14.02 -7.73 11.16
CA ARG A 207 14.26 -8.52 12.39
C ARG A 207 15.34 -9.59 12.22
N THR A 208 15.56 -10.03 10.99
CA THR A 208 16.46 -11.12 10.62
C THR A 208 17.66 -10.61 9.82
N LEU A 209 17.89 -9.30 9.79
CA LEU A 209 18.88 -8.66 8.92
C LEU A 209 20.29 -9.23 9.12
N ARG A 210 20.72 -9.46 10.36
CA ARG A 210 22.03 -10.08 10.64
C ARG A 210 22.13 -11.48 10.03
N THR A 211 21.12 -12.32 10.25
CA THR A 211 21.07 -13.68 9.68
C THR A 211 21.05 -13.64 8.15
N ILE A 212 20.29 -12.73 7.56
CA ILE A 212 20.24 -12.56 6.11
C ILE A 212 21.62 -12.19 5.56
N ALA A 213 22.28 -11.20 6.18
CA ALA A 213 23.60 -10.76 5.75
C ALA A 213 24.64 -11.87 5.87
N SER A 214 24.73 -12.54 7.02
CA SER A 214 25.65 -13.66 7.23
C SER A 214 25.43 -14.79 6.22
N ARG A 215 24.19 -15.20 5.98
CA ARG A 215 23.89 -16.29 5.03
C ARG A 215 24.17 -15.91 3.58
N LEU A 216 23.97 -14.64 3.18
CA LEU A 216 24.38 -14.19 1.84
C LEU A 216 25.90 -14.26 1.67
N ILE A 217 26.65 -13.86 2.70
CA ILE A 217 28.12 -13.94 2.70
C ILE A 217 28.60 -15.39 2.64
N GLU A 218 28.04 -16.27 3.49
CA GLU A 218 28.33 -17.71 3.49
C GLU A 218 28.08 -18.37 2.12
N CYS A 219 27.05 -17.91 1.40
CA CYS A 219 26.73 -18.37 0.05
C CYS A 219 27.54 -17.68 -1.06
N GLY A 220 28.60 -16.95 -0.72
CA GLY A 220 29.60 -16.43 -1.67
C GLY A 220 29.39 -14.99 -2.11
N ARG A 221 28.47 -14.23 -1.48
CA ARG A 221 28.34 -12.79 -1.75
C ARG A 221 29.40 -12.02 -0.98
N SER A 222 30.07 -11.06 -1.61
CA SER A 222 31.09 -10.24 -0.94
C SER A 222 30.50 -9.46 0.23
N ASP A 223 31.20 -9.43 1.35
CA ASP A 223 30.87 -8.66 2.55
C ASP A 223 30.85 -7.14 2.30
N ASP A 224 31.66 -6.66 1.36
CA ASP A 224 31.65 -5.28 0.85
C ASP A 224 30.46 -4.94 -0.06
N THR A 225 29.57 -5.90 -0.37
CA THR A 225 28.39 -5.64 -1.20
C THR A 225 27.56 -4.49 -0.61
N PRO A 226 27.25 -3.43 -1.36
CA PRO A 226 26.44 -2.32 -0.87
C PRO A 226 25.04 -2.76 -0.44
N VAL A 227 24.57 -2.17 0.67
CA VAL A 227 23.23 -2.38 1.21
C VAL A 227 22.62 -1.04 1.60
N ALA A 228 21.35 -0.84 1.25
CA ALA A 228 20.54 0.25 1.74
C ALA A 228 19.31 -0.29 2.48
N LEU A 229 19.05 0.18 3.70
CA LEU A 229 17.83 -0.08 4.45
C LEU A 229 17.01 1.21 4.50
N ILE A 230 15.78 1.15 4.01
CA ILE A 230 14.91 2.30 3.82
C ILE A 230 13.66 2.09 4.68
N HIS A 231 13.65 2.71 5.86
CA HIS A 231 12.53 2.71 6.77
C HIS A 231 11.49 3.73 6.36
N SER A 232 10.20 3.38 6.45
CA SER A 232 9.08 4.28 6.17
C SER A 232 9.22 5.01 4.82
N GLY A 233 9.67 4.30 3.78
CA GLY A 233 9.90 4.88 2.46
C GLY A 233 8.68 5.65 1.97
N THR A 234 8.91 6.85 1.41
CA THR A 234 7.91 7.84 0.96
C THR A 234 7.19 8.63 2.05
N LEU A 235 7.31 8.24 3.32
CA LEU A 235 6.69 8.99 4.43
C LEU A 235 7.65 10.07 4.97
N PRO A 236 7.13 11.11 5.65
CA PRO A 236 7.96 12.12 6.32
C PRO A 236 8.93 11.55 7.38
N THR A 237 8.62 10.35 7.91
CA THR A 237 9.47 9.63 8.87
C THR A 237 10.52 8.73 8.20
N GLN A 238 10.73 8.88 6.88
CA GLN A 238 11.69 8.09 6.13
C GLN A 238 13.10 8.23 6.69
N ILE A 239 13.75 7.09 6.90
CA ILE A 239 15.16 7.04 7.32
C ILE A 239 15.88 6.00 6.48
N THR A 240 17.02 6.41 5.91
CA THR A 240 17.86 5.55 5.07
C THR A 240 19.18 5.28 5.78
N LEU A 241 19.49 4.00 5.95
CA LEU A 241 20.81 3.54 6.37
C LEU A 241 21.54 2.95 5.16
N VAL A 242 22.80 3.32 4.99
CA VAL A 242 23.66 2.80 3.92
C VAL A 242 24.88 2.14 4.55
N GLY A 243 25.28 1.01 3.99
CA GLY A 243 26.41 0.23 4.45
C GLY A 243 26.72 -0.90 3.49
N THR A 244 27.31 -1.96 4.04
CA THR A 244 27.63 -3.18 3.31
C THR A 244 26.99 -4.38 4.00
N LEU A 245 27.10 -5.58 3.41
CA LEU A 245 26.65 -6.79 4.08
C LEU A 245 27.40 -7.02 5.41
N ALA A 246 28.65 -6.55 5.51
CA ALA A 246 29.44 -6.64 6.75
C ALA A 246 28.84 -5.83 7.91
N ASP A 247 28.33 -4.62 7.66
CA ASP A 247 28.06 -3.64 8.72
C ASP A 247 26.59 -3.22 8.87
N ILE A 248 25.72 -3.50 7.89
CA ILE A 248 24.36 -2.95 7.88
C ILE A 248 23.52 -3.41 9.08
N ALA A 249 23.76 -4.63 9.56
CA ALA A 249 23.08 -5.18 10.72
C ALA A 249 23.47 -4.47 12.03
N ASP A 250 24.71 -4.01 12.13
CA ASP A 250 25.19 -3.23 13.28
C ASP A 250 24.63 -1.81 13.23
N LYS A 251 24.64 -1.18 12.04
CA LYS A 251 24.06 0.15 11.81
C LYS A 251 22.56 0.22 12.11
N ALA A 252 21.83 -0.88 11.91
CA ALA A 252 20.40 -0.96 12.16
C ALA A 252 20.02 -1.48 13.57
N SER A 253 20.96 -1.51 14.52
CA SER A 253 20.76 -2.13 15.84
C SER A 253 20.16 -1.21 16.91
N ASP A 254 20.15 0.11 16.68
CA ASP A 254 19.72 1.12 17.67
C ASP A 254 18.21 1.13 17.93
N ARG A 255 17.41 0.69 16.95
CA ARG A 255 15.94 0.66 17.04
C ARG A 255 15.32 -0.31 16.03
N SER A 256 14.01 -0.51 16.14
CA SER A 256 13.25 -1.23 15.11
C SER A 256 13.01 -0.32 13.90
N TYR A 257 13.45 -0.78 12.73
CA TYR A 257 13.21 -0.10 11.46
C TYR A 257 11.99 -0.64 10.69
N SER A 258 11.13 -1.48 11.30
CA SER A 258 9.91 -1.94 10.60
C SER A 258 8.86 -0.81 10.52
N PRO A 259 8.18 -0.60 9.37
CA PRO A 259 8.40 -1.24 8.08
C PRO A 259 9.62 -0.66 7.35
N ALA A 260 10.41 -1.52 6.71
CA ALA A 260 11.50 -1.11 5.83
C ALA A 260 11.65 -2.05 4.63
N ILE A 261 12.29 -1.50 3.60
CA ILE A 261 12.78 -2.20 2.42
C ILE A 261 14.30 -2.23 2.46
N ILE A 262 14.89 -3.38 2.22
CA ILE A 262 16.35 -3.54 2.17
C ILE A 262 16.73 -3.84 0.73
N VAL A 263 17.65 -3.06 0.16
CA VAL A 263 18.22 -3.28 -1.17
C VAL A 263 19.65 -3.77 -1.00
N VAL A 264 19.97 -4.94 -1.54
CA VAL A 264 21.32 -5.51 -1.52
C VAL A 264 21.81 -5.63 -2.96
N GLY A 265 22.97 -5.07 -3.26
CA GLY A 265 23.58 -5.10 -4.59
C GLY A 265 24.28 -3.79 -4.94
N SER A 266 25.07 -3.81 -6.00
CA SER A 266 25.89 -2.67 -6.42
C SER A 266 25.09 -1.37 -6.56
N VAL A 267 23.83 -1.47 -6.99
CA VAL A 267 22.94 -0.31 -7.14
C VAL A 267 22.59 0.39 -5.82
N ALA A 268 22.71 -0.28 -4.68
CA ALA A 268 22.40 0.34 -3.38
C ALA A 268 23.35 1.51 -3.04
N ARG A 269 24.53 1.59 -3.70
CA ARG A 269 25.45 2.73 -3.56
C ARG A 269 24.84 4.07 -4.00
N TYR A 270 23.90 4.04 -4.95
CA TYR A 270 23.23 5.24 -5.48
C TYR A 270 22.29 5.92 -4.48
N ALA A 271 22.10 5.31 -3.29
CA ALA A 271 21.56 6.01 -2.14
C ALA A 271 22.36 7.27 -1.79
N ASN A 272 23.67 7.25 -2.06
CA ASN A 272 24.50 8.45 -2.14
C ASN A 272 24.49 8.96 -3.59
N VAL A 273 23.95 10.15 -3.79
CA VAL A 273 23.78 10.75 -5.13
C VAL A 273 25.13 11.03 -5.81
N ASP A 274 26.19 11.26 -5.03
CA ASP A 274 27.54 11.47 -5.58
C ASP A 274 28.06 10.24 -6.34
N ALA A 275 27.52 9.05 -6.06
CA ALA A 275 27.89 7.83 -6.79
C ALA A 275 27.48 7.86 -8.27
N TYR A 276 26.53 8.72 -8.67
CA TYR A 276 26.20 8.92 -10.09
C TYR A 276 27.28 9.68 -10.85
N LEU A 277 28.14 10.45 -10.17
CA LEU A 277 29.21 11.22 -10.80
C LEU A 277 30.48 10.38 -11.04
N GLN A 278 30.57 9.22 -10.40
CA GLN A 278 31.74 8.34 -10.46
C GLN A 278 31.64 7.31 -11.60
N ASP A 279 30.48 7.21 -12.26
CA ASP A 279 30.33 6.37 -13.44
C ASP A 279 30.91 7.14 -14.65
N GLU A 280 31.97 6.57 -15.27
CA GLU A 280 32.85 7.18 -16.28
C GLU A 280 32.16 7.64 -17.58
N ASP A 281 30.85 7.45 -17.74
CA ASP A 281 30.09 7.80 -18.95
C ASP A 281 29.68 9.30 -19.04
N LEU A 282 30.00 10.13 -18.05
CA LEU A 282 29.61 11.54 -18.00
C LEU A 282 30.59 12.53 -18.65
N ASP A 283 31.76 12.06 -19.11
CA ASP A 283 32.84 12.90 -19.64
C ASP A 283 32.50 13.69 -20.93
N ASN A 284 31.27 13.56 -21.46
CA ASN A 284 30.86 14.20 -22.72
C ASN A 284 29.65 15.14 -22.63
N ILE A 285 29.10 15.46 -21.44
CA ILE A 285 27.81 16.19 -21.35
C ILE A 285 27.84 17.45 -20.46
N VAL A 286 28.96 17.81 -19.81
CA VAL A 286 29.05 19.06 -19.02
C VAL A 286 30.25 19.91 -19.41
#